data_AF-A0A7K5D8N6-F1
#
_entry.id   AF-A0A7K5D8N6-F1
#
_cell.length_a   1.000
_cell.length_b   1.000
_cell.length_c   1.000
_cell.angle_alpha   90.00
_cell.angle_beta   90.00
_cell.angle_gamma   90.00
#
_symmetry.space_group_name_H-M   'P 1'
#
loop_
_entity.id
_entity.type
_entity.pdbx_description
1 polymer ?
#
loop_
_entity_poly.entity_id
_entity_poly.type
_entity_poly.pdbx_seq_one_letter_code
_entity_poly.pdbx_strand_id
1 'polypeptide(L)'
;QIRLKNIRNVYGRCLWYRLRLLQPQQNIIPTVKKIVLLAGWALFLFLVYKVSKTDREYQEYNPYEVLHLDHGASISEIKKQYRALSLKYHPDKGGDEVMFMRIAKAYAALTDEESRKNWEEFGNPDGPQATSFGIALPAWIVDQKNSILVLFVYGLAFMVILPVVVGSWWYRSIRYSGDQILIRTTQIYTYFVYKTRNMDMKRLTMVLAGASEFDPQYNKDATSRPADNTWIPQLIREIGGINLKKNEPPLTCPYSLKARVLLLTHLARIKVPEVLEEDQQFILKKSPALLQEMINVICQLIIMARSREEREFRAPSLGSLENCMKLSQMTVQGLQQFKSPLLQLPHIEEDNLRRVSNHKKYKIKSIQDLVSLKGSDRRNLLHFLEDKKYEEVMAVLGSFPYVTMDIKPQVLDDEDSNNITVGSLVTVLVTLTRQTMAEVFEKEQSICAAEEQPTEEGQGDVNKVKSKGWQQKNKGTKKASKSKKKKPLKKKPVPPSLQPPKQQKQKQANGDVVVKEEEEEVSDKGSDSEEEETNRDSQSEKDDGSDRDSDREQDEKQ
;
A
#
# COMPACT_ATOMS: atom_id res chain seq x y z
N GLN A 1 21.64 17.30 7.85
CA GLN A 1 20.50 18.24 7.82
C GLN A 1 20.43 19.11 6.56
N ILE A 2 21.51 19.76 6.10
CA ILE A 2 21.49 20.70 4.95
C ILE A 2 20.80 20.12 3.70
N ARG A 3 21.10 18.87 3.30
CA ARG A 3 20.41 18.15 2.21
C ARG A 3 18.88 18.17 2.32
N LEU A 4 18.33 18.08 3.54
CA LEU A 4 16.88 18.15 3.78
C LEU A 4 16.33 19.57 3.67
N LYS A 5 17.09 20.61 4.04
CA LYS A 5 16.72 22.01 3.76
C LYS A 5 16.68 22.26 2.25
N ASN A 6 17.67 21.80 1.50
CA ASN A 6 17.70 21.97 0.05
C ASN A 6 16.54 21.21 -0.63
N ILE A 7 16.29 19.95 -0.25
CA ILE A 7 15.10 19.18 -0.68
C ILE A 7 13.79 19.93 -0.35
N ARG A 8 13.68 20.53 0.84
CA ARG A 8 12.48 21.29 1.23
C ARG A 8 12.34 22.61 0.48
N ASN A 9 13.43 23.26 0.08
CA ASN A 9 13.39 24.45 -0.76
C ASN A 9 12.96 24.11 -2.20
N VAL A 10 13.55 23.07 -2.80
CA VAL A 10 13.28 22.63 -4.18
C VAL A 10 11.86 22.05 -4.32
N TYR A 11 11.46 21.14 -3.43
CA TYR A 11 10.17 20.45 -3.54
C TYR A 11 9.06 21.02 -2.67
N GLY A 12 9.35 21.98 -1.77
CA GLY A 12 8.36 22.52 -0.83
C GLY A 12 7.14 23.16 -1.49
N ARG A 13 7.31 23.73 -2.69
CA ARG A 13 6.22 24.30 -3.50
C ARG A 13 5.47 23.26 -4.34
N CYS A 14 6.03 22.07 -4.54
CA CYS A 14 5.42 21.01 -5.36
C CYS A 14 4.06 20.61 -4.78
N LEU A 15 3.03 20.55 -5.64
CA LEU A 15 1.67 20.19 -5.24
C LEU A 15 1.65 18.85 -4.50
N TRP A 16 2.36 17.83 -4.99
CA TRP A 16 2.40 16.50 -4.36
C TRP A 16 3.07 16.46 -3.00
N TYR A 17 4.09 17.30 -2.78
CA TYR A 17 4.69 17.43 -1.47
C TYR A 17 3.68 18.05 -0.48
N ARG A 18 2.91 19.05 -0.92
CA ARG A 18 1.79 19.62 -0.14
C ARG A 18 0.68 18.59 0.09
N LEU A 19 0.17 17.90 -0.95
CA LEU A 19 -0.88 16.88 -0.85
C LEU A 19 -0.51 15.70 0.07
N ARG A 20 0.77 15.31 0.12
CA ARG A 20 1.28 14.28 1.04
C ARG A 20 1.43 14.78 2.48
N LEU A 21 1.70 16.09 2.67
CA LEU A 21 1.76 16.72 3.99
C LEU A 21 0.39 17.13 4.55
N LEU A 22 -0.65 17.24 3.70
CA LEU A 22 -2.03 17.35 4.16
C LEU A 22 -2.41 16.09 4.96
N GLN A 23 -2.37 16.20 6.28
CA GLN A 23 -3.08 15.29 7.17
C GLN A 23 -4.58 15.27 6.76
N PRO A 24 -5.31 14.16 6.93
CA PRO A 24 -6.77 14.23 7.00
C PRO A 24 -7.19 15.19 8.14
N GLN A 25 -8.46 15.61 8.16
CA GLN A 25 -9.00 16.54 9.18
C GLN A 25 -8.55 16.18 10.59
N GLN A 26 -8.34 17.20 11.44
CA GLN A 26 -7.72 17.10 12.76
C GLN A 26 -8.27 15.91 13.56
N ASN A 27 -7.53 14.80 13.53
CA ASN A 27 -7.96 13.59 14.22
C ASN A 27 -8.02 13.89 15.72
N ILE A 28 -9.20 13.74 16.31
CA ILE A 28 -9.41 13.91 17.75
C ILE A 28 -8.69 12.79 18.54
N ILE A 29 -8.43 11.65 17.88
CA ILE A 29 -7.76 10.45 18.43
C ILE A 29 -6.42 10.76 19.15
N PRO A 30 -5.39 11.40 18.56
CA PRO A 30 -4.17 11.77 19.28
C PRO A 30 -4.40 12.69 20.48
N THR A 31 -5.41 13.56 20.45
CA THR A 31 -5.76 14.42 21.59
C THR A 31 -6.41 13.60 22.71
N VAL A 32 -7.36 12.73 22.38
CA VAL A 32 -7.98 11.78 23.33
C VAL A 32 -6.93 10.83 23.92
N LYS A 33 -5.99 10.31 23.12
CA LYS A 33 -4.88 9.49 23.63
C LYS A 33 -4.02 10.23 24.66
N LYS A 34 -3.75 11.52 24.47
CA LYS A 34 -3.05 12.36 25.47
C LYS A 34 -3.88 12.57 26.73
N ILE A 35 -5.19 12.83 26.60
CA ILE A 35 -6.11 13.01 27.73
C ILE A 35 -6.20 11.72 28.56
N VAL A 36 -6.37 10.57 27.92
CA VAL A 36 -6.39 9.25 28.59
C VAL A 36 -5.06 8.94 29.27
N LEU A 37 -3.93 9.27 28.65
CA LEU A 37 -2.60 9.11 29.27
C LEU A 37 -2.45 10.00 30.51
N LEU A 38 -2.86 11.26 30.45
CA LEU A 38 -2.82 12.19 31.59
C LEU A 38 -3.77 11.74 32.72
N ALA A 39 -4.97 11.25 32.39
CA ALA A 39 -5.89 10.67 33.36
C ALA A 39 -5.32 9.41 34.02
N GLY A 40 -4.62 8.56 33.25
CA GLY A 40 -3.90 7.40 33.77
C GLY A 40 -2.78 7.78 34.75
N TRP A 41 -1.99 8.82 34.45
CA TRP A 41 -0.99 9.35 35.38
C TRP A 41 -1.61 9.97 36.64
N ALA A 42 -2.71 10.71 36.51
CA ALA A 42 -3.43 11.26 37.66
C ALA A 42 -4.01 10.15 38.56
N LEU A 43 -4.59 9.10 37.98
CA LEU A 43 -5.07 7.92 38.70
C LEU A 43 -3.93 7.17 39.38
N PHE A 44 -2.78 6.99 38.69
CA PHE A 44 -1.59 6.36 39.28
C PHE A 44 -1.07 7.15 40.49
N LEU A 45 -0.92 8.47 40.38
CA LEU A 45 -0.49 9.32 41.49
C LEU A 45 -1.49 9.32 42.66
N PHE A 46 -2.80 9.28 42.36
CA PHE A 46 -3.85 9.12 43.38
C PHE A 46 -3.77 7.76 44.09
N LEU A 47 -3.50 6.67 43.36
CA LEU A 47 -3.31 5.34 43.93
C LEU A 47 -2.04 5.27 44.79
N VAL A 48 -0.92 5.86 44.34
CA VAL A 48 0.32 5.97 45.13
C VAL A 48 0.08 6.78 46.41
N TYR A 49 -0.64 7.91 46.33
CA TYR A 49 -1.03 8.70 47.52
C TYR A 49 -1.93 7.91 48.48
N LYS A 50 -2.87 7.11 47.96
CA LYS A 50 -3.72 6.22 48.77
C LYS A 50 -2.90 5.14 49.47
N VAL A 51 -2.03 4.43 48.74
CA VAL A 51 -1.16 3.39 49.30
C VAL A 51 -0.18 3.98 50.34
N SER A 52 0.38 5.15 50.07
CA SER A 52 1.26 5.88 51.01
C SER A 52 0.53 6.41 52.27
N LYS A 53 -0.79 6.29 52.34
CA LYS A 53 -1.62 6.60 53.52
C LYS A 53 -2.38 5.38 54.06
N THR A 54 -2.05 4.19 53.60
CA THR A 54 -2.55 2.94 54.18
C THR A 54 -1.50 2.43 55.16
N ASP A 55 -1.70 2.72 56.44
CA ASP A 55 -0.84 2.22 57.50
C ASP A 55 -0.88 0.68 57.51
N ARG A 56 0.29 0.06 57.40
CA ARG A 56 0.43 -1.40 57.45
C ARG A 56 0.66 -1.82 58.89
N GLU A 57 -0.42 -2.04 59.65
CA GLU A 57 -0.34 -2.83 60.90
C GLU A 57 -0.04 -4.30 60.58
N TYR A 58 1.22 -4.56 60.24
CA TYR A 58 1.79 -5.89 60.15
C TYR A 58 2.53 -6.16 61.47
N GLN A 59 1.78 -6.37 62.55
CA GLN A 59 2.33 -6.79 63.83
C GLN A 59 2.77 -8.25 63.70
N GLU A 60 4.07 -8.46 63.50
CA GLU A 60 4.71 -9.78 63.60
C GLU A 60 4.54 -10.30 65.04
N TYR A 61 4.12 -11.55 65.20
CA TYR A 61 3.71 -12.08 66.50
C TYR A 61 4.93 -12.45 67.35
N ASN A 62 5.43 -11.50 68.13
CA ASN A 62 6.53 -11.71 69.07
C ASN A 62 5.99 -12.06 70.49
N PRO A 63 6.09 -13.32 70.95
CA PRO A 63 5.61 -13.72 72.26
C PRO A 63 6.45 -13.15 73.41
N TYR A 64 7.71 -12.76 73.18
CA TYR A 64 8.54 -12.09 74.19
C TYR A 64 8.02 -10.68 74.49
N GLU A 65 7.65 -9.91 73.46
CA GLU A 65 7.02 -8.59 73.60
C GLU A 65 5.67 -8.67 74.33
N VAL A 66 4.85 -9.69 74.02
CA VAL A 66 3.53 -9.91 74.66
C VAL A 66 3.65 -10.22 76.16
N LEU A 67 4.75 -10.82 76.61
CA LEU A 67 5.04 -11.05 78.04
C LEU A 67 5.91 -9.96 78.67
N HIS A 68 6.34 -8.95 77.90
CA HIS A 68 7.29 -7.91 78.29
C HIS A 68 8.58 -8.50 78.89
N LEU A 69 9.24 -9.37 78.11
CA LEU A 69 10.50 -10.04 78.44
C LEU A 69 11.52 -9.85 77.30
N ASP A 70 12.81 -9.86 77.64
CA ASP A 70 13.89 -9.87 76.66
C ASP A 70 14.00 -11.22 75.93
N HIS A 71 14.46 -11.19 74.68
CA HIS A 71 14.73 -12.39 73.89
C HIS A 71 15.76 -13.28 74.59
N GLY A 72 15.38 -14.54 74.85
CA GLY A 72 16.22 -15.50 75.57
C GLY A 72 15.94 -15.60 77.07
N ALA A 73 14.94 -14.88 77.61
CA ALA A 73 14.50 -15.02 79.01
C ALA A 73 14.29 -16.49 79.44
N SER A 74 14.63 -16.80 80.69
CA SER A 74 14.54 -18.18 81.20
C SER A 74 13.09 -18.62 81.39
N ILE A 75 12.87 -19.94 81.34
CA ILE A 75 11.57 -20.57 81.63
C ILE A 75 11.06 -20.17 83.04
N SER A 76 11.96 -19.82 83.96
CA SER A 76 11.60 -19.33 85.31
C SER A 76 11.01 -17.92 85.29
N GLU A 77 11.54 -17.03 84.44
CA GLU A 77 11.10 -15.65 84.27
C GLU A 77 9.82 -15.58 83.44
N ILE A 78 9.73 -16.38 82.37
CA ILE A 78 8.51 -16.61 81.59
C ILE A 78 7.35 -17.05 82.51
N LYS A 79 7.59 -18.06 83.37
CA LYS A 79 6.58 -18.52 84.36
C LYS A 79 6.27 -17.47 85.43
N LYS A 80 7.21 -16.60 85.79
CA LYS A 80 7.01 -15.51 86.76
C LYS A 80 6.16 -14.37 86.17
N GLN A 81 6.49 -13.88 84.98
CA GLN A 81 5.71 -12.82 84.31
C GLN A 81 4.34 -13.31 83.85
N TYR A 82 4.22 -14.54 83.33
CA TYR A 82 2.91 -15.12 83.01
C TYR A 82 1.98 -15.11 84.24
N ARG A 83 2.46 -15.54 85.41
CA ARG A 83 1.66 -15.48 86.65
C ARG A 83 1.25 -14.05 87.02
N ALA A 84 2.15 -13.07 86.89
CA ALA A 84 1.85 -11.67 87.20
C ALA A 84 0.84 -11.06 86.21
N LEU A 85 1.02 -11.29 84.91
CA LEU A 85 0.14 -10.79 83.85
C LEU A 85 -1.22 -11.49 83.86
N SER A 86 -1.28 -12.81 83.98
CA SER A 86 -2.54 -13.56 84.10
C SER A 86 -3.32 -13.23 85.37
N LEU A 87 -2.67 -12.84 86.48
CA LEU A 87 -3.36 -12.33 87.67
C LEU A 87 -3.95 -10.92 87.45
N LYS A 88 -3.34 -10.11 86.58
CA LYS A 88 -3.76 -8.74 86.24
C LYS A 88 -4.85 -8.70 85.15
N TYR A 89 -4.79 -9.60 84.18
CA TYR A 89 -5.70 -9.66 83.03
C TYR A 89 -6.75 -10.79 83.12
N HIS A 90 -6.90 -11.45 84.27
CA HIS A 90 -7.90 -12.53 84.43
C HIS A 90 -9.34 -12.03 84.17
N PRO A 91 -10.15 -12.72 83.34
CA PRO A 91 -11.53 -12.29 83.04
C PRO A 91 -12.38 -12.17 84.33
N ASP A 92 -12.34 -13.17 85.21
CA ASP A 92 -13.04 -13.18 86.51
C ASP A 92 -12.66 -12.02 87.46
N LYS A 93 -11.59 -11.27 87.15
CA LYS A 93 -11.13 -10.10 87.92
C LYS A 93 -11.34 -8.77 87.19
N GLY A 94 -12.11 -8.76 86.09
CA GLY A 94 -12.35 -7.59 85.26
C GLY A 94 -11.22 -7.26 84.28
N GLY A 95 -10.38 -8.25 83.96
CA GLY A 95 -9.34 -8.11 82.94
C GLY A 95 -9.85 -8.30 81.50
N ASP A 96 -9.05 -7.82 80.54
CA ASP A 96 -9.33 -7.99 79.11
C ASP A 96 -9.02 -9.43 78.65
N GLU A 97 -10.07 -10.16 78.28
CA GLU A 97 -10.04 -11.54 77.78
C GLU A 97 -9.18 -11.70 76.50
N VAL A 98 -9.16 -10.70 75.61
CA VAL A 98 -8.37 -10.76 74.37
C VAL A 98 -6.88 -10.68 74.70
N MET A 99 -6.51 -9.80 75.63
CA MET A 99 -5.13 -9.70 76.12
C MET A 99 -4.75 -10.93 76.95
N PHE A 100 -5.66 -11.48 77.76
CA PHE A 100 -5.45 -12.73 78.49
C PHE A 100 -5.16 -13.91 77.54
N MET A 101 -5.93 -14.06 76.45
CA MET A 101 -5.66 -15.10 75.45
C MET A 101 -4.34 -14.87 74.70
N ARG A 102 -3.96 -13.63 74.39
CA ARG A 102 -2.63 -13.31 73.83
C ARG A 102 -1.49 -13.71 74.79
N ILE A 103 -1.62 -13.35 76.07
CA ILE A 103 -0.67 -13.72 77.14
C ILE A 103 -0.58 -15.24 77.31
N ALA A 104 -1.71 -15.96 77.25
CA ALA A 104 -1.75 -17.42 77.31
C ALA A 104 -1.08 -18.08 76.09
N LYS A 105 -1.34 -17.61 74.85
CA LYS A 105 -0.66 -18.13 73.65
C LYS A 105 0.84 -17.83 73.69
N ALA A 106 1.24 -16.64 74.14
CA ALA A 106 2.66 -16.26 74.27
C ALA A 106 3.39 -17.10 75.33
N TYR A 107 2.73 -17.41 76.45
CA TYR A 107 3.27 -18.31 77.46
C TYR A 107 3.41 -19.76 76.95
N ALA A 108 2.42 -20.28 76.21
CA ALA A 108 2.51 -21.59 75.59
C ALA A 108 3.71 -21.66 74.62
N ALA A 109 3.78 -20.70 73.69
CA ALA A 109 4.81 -20.53 72.67
C ALA A 109 6.27 -20.43 73.18
N LEU A 110 6.46 -20.15 74.47
CA LEU A 110 7.78 -20.00 75.10
C LEU A 110 8.04 -20.99 76.24
N THR A 111 7.05 -21.82 76.60
CA THR A 111 7.16 -22.83 77.67
C THR A 111 7.36 -24.24 77.13
N ASP A 112 6.78 -24.54 75.97
CA ASP A 112 7.04 -25.77 75.25
C ASP A 112 8.23 -25.60 74.30
N GLU A 113 9.10 -26.60 74.25
CA GLU A 113 10.42 -26.53 73.61
C GLU A 113 10.32 -26.72 72.07
N GLU A 114 9.31 -27.46 71.61
CA GLU A 114 9.01 -27.61 70.17
C GLU A 114 8.41 -26.30 69.60
N SER A 115 7.38 -25.74 70.23
CA SER A 115 6.78 -24.47 69.81
C SER A 115 7.73 -23.28 69.93
N ARG A 116 8.61 -23.27 70.94
CA ARG A 116 9.69 -22.27 71.05
C ARG A 116 10.67 -22.38 69.89
N LYS A 117 11.16 -23.59 69.57
CA LYS A 117 12.04 -23.81 68.41
C LYS A 117 11.35 -23.46 67.10
N ASN A 118 10.05 -23.77 66.95
CA ASN A 118 9.27 -23.38 65.79
C ASN A 118 9.16 -21.86 65.63
N TRP A 119 9.04 -21.10 66.73
CA TRP A 119 9.10 -19.64 66.66
C TRP A 119 10.52 -19.13 66.33
N GLU A 120 11.57 -19.72 66.90
CA GLU A 120 12.97 -19.36 66.62
C GLU A 120 13.42 -19.73 65.18
N GLU A 121 12.79 -20.73 64.53
CA GLU A 121 13.13 -21.21 63.18
C GLU A 121 12.18 -20.68 62.08
N PHE A 122 10.90 -20.41 62.38
CA PHE A 122 9.87 -20.01 61.42
C PHE A 122 9.11 -18.71 61.77
N GLY A 123 9.45 -18.02 62.86
CA GLY A 123 8.78 -16.79 63.32
C GLY A 123 7.37 -17.00 63.91
N ASN A 124 6.91 -18.25 64.04
CA ASN A 124 5.57 -18.59 64.47
C ASN A 124 5.58 -19.88 65.32
N PRO A 125 4.98 -19.91 66.54
CA PRO A 125 5.06 -21.09 67.41
C PRO A 125 4.31 -22.30 66.88
N ASP A 126 3.30 -22.10 66.03
CA ASP A 126 2.53 -23.19 65.41
C ASP A 126 3.26 -23.82 64.20
N GLY A 127 4.55 -23.50 63.99
CA GLY A 127 5.38 -24.03 62.90
C GLY A 127 5.24 -23.27 61.57
N PRO A 128 5.77 -23.83 60.47
CA PRO A 128 5.78 -23.18 59.15
C PRO A 128 4.36 -23.03 58.61
N GLN A 129 3.88 -21.78 58.51
CA GLN A 129 2.54 -21.49 58.03
C GLN A 129 2.38 -21.79 56.54
N ALA A 130 1.25 -22.41 56.16
CA ALA A 130 0.87 -22.57 54.77
C ALA A 130 0.65 -21.20 54.10
N THR A 131 1.24 -20.97 52.93
CA THR A 131 1.18 -19.69 52.22
C THR A 131 -0.24 -19.39 51.74
N SER A 132 -0.89 -18.41 52.36
CA SER A 132 -2.25 -17.99 52.04
C SER A 132 -2.29 -17.11 50.78
N PHE A 133 -2.62 -17.73 49.64
CA PHE A 133 -2.74 -17.04 48.34
C PHE A 133 -3.97 -16.13 48.27
N GLY A 134 -3.85 -14.91 48.80
CA GLY A 134 -4.84 -13.85 48.62
C GLY A 134 -4.87 -13.30 47.20
N ILE A 135 -6.07 -13.20 46.61
CA ILE A 135 -6.26 -12.53 45.31
C ILE A 135 -6.34 -11.01 45.54
N ALA A 136 -5.52 -10.24 44.82
CA ALA A 136 -5.45 -8.77 44.95
C ALA A 136 -6.66 -8.00 44.34
N LEU A 137 -7.83 -8.62 44.28
CA LEU A 137 -9.08 -7.99 43.84
C LEU A 137 -9.82 -7.37 45.05
N PRO A 138 -10.43 -6.18 44.92
CA PRO A 138 -11.20 -5.58 46.00
C PRO A 138 -12.40 -6.47 46.39
N ALA A 139 -12.58 -6.76 47.69
CA ALA A 139 -13.61 -7.69 48.17
C ALA A 139 -15.04 -7.39 47.65
N TRP A 140 -15.37 -6.12 47.42
CA TRP A 140 -16.68 -5.72 46.88
C TRP A 140 -17.00 -6.28 45.50
N ILE A 141 -16.01 -6.70 44.69
CA ILE A 141 -16.25 -7.30 43.37
C ILE A 141 -16.57 -8.80 43.45
N VAL A 142 -16.26 -9.44 44.58
CA VAL A 142 -16.48 -10.87 44.84
C VAL A 142 -17.67 -11.09 45.81
N ASP A 143 -18.02 -10.08 46.62
CA ASP A 143 -19.18 -10.12 47.54
C ASP A 143 -20.47 -10.54 46.82
N GLN A 144 -21.22 -11.47 47.42
CA GLN A 144 -22.44 -12.08 46.89
C GLN A 144 -23.52 -11.06 46.51
N LYS A 145 -23.51 -9.88 47.14
CA LYS A 145 -24.43 -8.77 46.82
C LYS A 145 -24.17 -8.15 45.45
N ASN A 146 -22.92 -8.12 45.01
CA ASN A 146 -22.48 -7.47 43.78
C ASN A 146 -22.14 -8.46 42.67
N SER A 147 -21.86 -9.73 43.00
CA SER A 147 -21.44 -10.76 42.04
C SER A 147 -22.41 -10.91 40.85
N ILE A 148 -23.72 -10.78 41.08
CA ILE A 148 -24.76 -10.80 40.03
C ILE A 148 -24.59 -9.63 39.06
N LEU A 149 -24.33 -8.42 39.55
CA LEU A 149 -24.10 -7.22 38.72
C LEU A 149 -22.78 -7.33 37.96
N VAL A 150 -21.71 -7.82 38.60
CA VAL A 150 -20.40 -8.05 37.97
C VAL A 150 -20.52 -9.09 36.86
N LEU A 151 -21.22 -10.21 37.11
CA LEU A 151 -21.47 -11.26 36.13
C LEU A 151 -22.33 -10.76 34.96
N PHE A 152 -23.35 -9.92 35.22
CA PHE A 152 -24.16 -9.31 34.18
C PHE A 152 -23.35 -8.34 33.30
N VAL A 153 -22.52 -7.48 33.90
CA VAL A 153 -21.63 -6.57 33.15
C VAL A 153 -20.59 -7.35 32.34
N TYR A 154 -20.02 -8.42 32.89
CA TYR A 154 -19.11 -9.33 32.18
C TYR A 154 -19.82 -10.02 31.01
N GLY A 155 -21.02 -10.57 31.22
CA GLY A 155 -21.85 -11.18 30.18
C GLY A 155 -22.19 -10.20 29.07
N LEU A 156 -22.58 -8.97 29.39
CA LEU A 156 -22.85 -7.91 28.42
C LEU A 156 -21.58 -7.51 27.64
N ALA A 157 -20.42 -7.45 28.30
CA ALA A 157 -19.15 -7.17 27.65
C ALA A 157 -18.75 -8.27 26.63
N PHE A 158 -18.90 -9.55 26.99
CA PHE A 158 -18.50 -10.66 26.12
C PHE A 158 -19.56 -11.06 25.07
N MET A 159 -20.86 -10.90 25.35
CA MET A 159 -21.94 -11.30 24.44
C MET A 159 -22.46 -10.16 23.56
N VAL A 160 -22.26 -8.89 23.97
CA VAL A 160 -22.71 -7.71 23.19
C VAL A 160 -21.53 -6.87 22.73
N ILE A 161 -20.71 -6.35 23.64
CA ILE A 161 -19.66 -5.38 23.28
C ILE A 161 -18.61 -6.01 22.38
N LEU A 162 -18.08 -7.19 22.73
CA LEU A 162 -17.04 -7.86 21.96
C LEU A 162 -17.53 -8.24 20.54
N PRO A 163 -18.68 -8.92 20.33
CA PRO A 163 -19.21 -9.18 19.00
C PRO A 163 -19.52 -7.91 18.19
N VAL A 164 -20.07 -6.87 18.80
CA VAL A 164 -20.35 -5.59 18.12
C VAL A 164 -19.06 -4.89 17.70
N VAL A 165 -18.02 -4.88 18.54
CA VAL A 165 -16.71 -4.26 18.23
C VAL A 165 -15.96 -5.06 17.16
N VAL A 166 -15.86 -6.38 17.32
CA VAL A 166 -15.18 -7.27 16.36
C VAL A 166 -15.90 -7.26 15.01
N GLY A 167 -17.23 -7.37 15.01
CA GLY A 167 -18.05 -7.26 13.80
C GLY A 167 -17.93 -5.89 13.13
N SER A 168 -18.02 -4.79 13.88
CA SER A 168 -17.85 -3.43 13.33
C SER A 168 -16.46 -3.18 12.74
N TRP A 169 -15.42 -3.76 13.35
CA TRP A 169 -14.06 -3.75 12.80
C TRP A 169 -13.97 -4.61 11.53
N TRP A 170 -14.47 -5.84 11.55
CA TRP A 170 -14.46 -6.77 10.42
C TRP A 170 -15.20 -6.20 9.20
N TYR A 171 -16.47 -5.80 9.34
CA TYR A 171 -17.27 -5.17 8.30
C TYR A 171 -16.74 -3.79 7.86
N ARG A 172 -15.77 -3.20 8.57
CA ARG A 172 -15.03 -2.01 8.12
C ARG A 172 -13.73 -2.38 7.39
N SER A 173 -13.07 -3.45 7.81
CA SER A 173 -11.82 -3.97 7.22
C SER A 173 -12.06 -4.60 5.84
N ILE A 174 -13.00 -5.56 5.74
CA ILE A 174 -13.29 -6.34 4.51
C ILE A 174 -13.83 -5.51 3.33
N ARG A 175 -14.04 -4.20 3.50
CA ARG A 175 -14.41 -3.28 2.41
C ARG A 175 -13.20 -2.81 1.60
N TYR A 176 -11.97 -3.07 2.06
CA TYR A 176 -10.74 -2.62 1.42
C TYR A 176 -9.89 -3.80 0.91
N SER A 177 -9.31 -3.60 -0.29
CA SER A 177 -8.19 -4.36 -0.84
C SER A 177 -6.92 -4.13 0.01
N GLY A 178 -5.89 -4.96 -0.17
CA GLY A 178 -4.63 -4.84 0.56
C GLY A 178 -4.01 -3.43 0.47
N ASP A 179 -4.09 -2.83 -0.73
CA ASP A 179 -3.61 -1.47 -1.04
C ASP A 179 -4.49 -0.33 -0.46
N GLN A 180 -5.39 -0.63 0.49
CA GLN A 180 -6.29 0.32 1.18
C GLN A 180 -7.26 1.07 0.25
N ILE A 181 -7.71 0.38 -0.81
CA ILE A 181 -8.65 0.85 -1.83
C ILE A 181 -9.94 0.04 -1.70
N LEU A 182 -11.11 0.65 -1.92
CA LEU A 182 -12.41 -0.01 -1.79
C LEU A 182 -12.53 -1.15 -2.80
N ILE A 183 -12.91 -2.35 -2.35
CA ILE A 183 -13.11 -3.52 -3.22
C ILE A 183 -14.13 -3.23 -4.33
N ARG A 184 -15.12 -2.35 -4.07
CA ARG A 184 -16.08 -1.87 -5.07
C ARG A 184 -15.40 -1.13 -6.23
N THR A 185 -14.31 -0.39 -5.97
CA THR A 185 -13.51 0.25 -7.02
C THR A 185 -12.69 -0.77 -7.80
N THR A 186 -12.07 -1.75 -7.13
CA THR A 186 -11.41 -2.88 -7.79
C THR A 186 -12.38 -3.63 -8.72
N GLN A 187 -13.62 -3.89 -8.27
CA GLN A 187 -14.69 -4.48 -9.09
C GLN A 187 -15.06 -3.61 -10.31
N ILE A 188 -15.22 -2.29 -10.13
CA ILE A 188 -15.48 -1.33 -11.21
C ILE A 188 -14.34 -1.35 -12.25
N TYR A 189 -13.09 -1.38 -11.81
CA TYR A 189 -11.93 -1.47 -12.71
C TYR A 189 -11.88 -2.80 -13.45
N THR A 190 -12.05 -3.93 -12.75
CA THR A 190 -12.12 -5.27 -13.37
C THR A 190 -13.20 -5.32 -14.44
N TYR A 191 -14.41 -4.83 -14.16
CA TYR A 191 -15.50 -4.76 -15.14
C TYR A 191 -15.12 -3.93 -16.39
N PHE A 192 -14.59 -2.72 -16.21
CA PHE A 192 -14.30 -1.85 -17.36
C PHE A 192 -13.04 -2.26 -18.15
N VAL A 193 -12.04 -2.85 -17.50
CA VAL A 193 -10.85 -3.44 -18.16
C VAL A 193 -11.27 -4.67 -18.98
N TYR A 194 -12.06 -5.58 -18.40
CA TYR A 194 -12.62 -6.74 -19.09
C TYR A 194 -13.45 -6.32 -20.32
N LYS A 195 -14.43 -5.43 -20.11
CA LYS A 195 -15.33 -4.92 -21.16
C LYS A 195 -14.62 -4.10 -22.24
N THR A 196 -13.51 -3.42 -21.89
CA THR A 196 -12.83 -2.45 -22.76
C THR A 196 -11.37 -2.81 -22.96
N ARG A 197 -11.10 -4.02 -23.49
CA ARG A 197 -9.76 -4.61 -23.70
C ARG A 197 -8.67 -3.66 -24.24
N ASN A 198 -9.02 -2.62 -24.99
CA ASN A 198 -8.10 -1.55 -25.39
C ASN A 198 -8.67 -0.18 -25.00
N MET A 199 -8.16 0.42 -23.92
CA MET A 199 -8.59 1.73 -23.44
C MET A 199 -7.68 2.86 -23.93
N ASP A 200 -8.30 3.90 -24.51
CA ASP A 200 -7.63 5.16 -24.79
C ASP A 200 -7.52 6.01 -23.51
N MET A 201 -6.71 7.07 -23.57
CA MET A 201 -6.51 7.99 -22.44
C MET A 201 -7.83 8.61 -21.93
N LYS A 202 -8.81 8.86 -22.83
CA LYS A 202 -10.12 9.43 -22.45
C LYS A 202 -10.98 8.42 -21.70
N ARG A 203 -10.97 7.14 -22.09
CA ARG A 203 -11.63 6.05 -21.35
C ARG A 203 -10.96 5.77 -20.02
N LEU A 204 -9.63 5.75 -19.93
CA LEU A 204 -8.91 5.57 -18.67
C LEU A 204 -9.21 6.69 -17.67
N THR A 205 -9.16 7.96 -18.11
CA THR A 205 -9.52 9.10 -17.25
C THR A 205 -10.99 9.04 -16.78
N MET A 206 -11.88 8.52 -17.62
CA MET A 206 -13.29 8.29 -17.27
C MET A 206 -13.46 7.15 -16.25
N VAL A 207 -12.76 6.01 -16.43
CA VAL A 207 -12.81 4.86 -15.51
C VAL A 207 -12.19 5.22 -14.16
N LEU A 208 -11.05 5.92 -14.14
CA LEU A 208 -10.43 6.44 -12.92
C LEU A 208 -11.42 7.29 -12.09
N ALA A 209 -12.14 8.20 -12.75
CA ALA A 209 -13.12 9.07 -12.11
C ALA A 209 -14.37 8.33 -11.59
N GLY A 210 -14.66 7.13 -12.11
CA GLY A 210 -15.75 6.27 -11.62
C GLY A 210 -15.45 5.53 -10.31
N ALA A 211 -14.31 5.79 -9.66
CA ALA A 211 -13.91 5.17 -8.40
C ALA A 211 -14.88 5.50 -7.24
N SER A 212 -15.22 4.50 -6.43
CA SER A 212 -16.11 4.67 -5.26
C SER A 212 -15.47 5.49 -4.13
N GLU A 213 -14.16 5.74 -4.15
CA GLU A 213 -13.46 6.69 -3.27
C GLU A 213 -13.92 8.13 -3.48
N PHE A 214 -14.46 8.45 -4.66
CA PHE A 214 -15.02 9.75 -5.00
C PHE A 214 -16.54 9.82 -4.80
N ASP A 215 -17.18 8.72 -4.42
CA ASP A 215 -18.62 8.63 -4.18
C ASP A 215 -18.94 8.88 -2.68
N PRO A 216 -19.65 9.96 -2.32
CA PRO A 216 -20.04 10.25 -0.94
C PRO A 216 -20.85 9.14 -0.27
N GLN A 217 -21.50 8.25 -1.04
CA GLN A 217 -22.24 7.11 -0.50
C GLN A 217 -21.32 6.06 0.14
N TYR A 218 -20.12 5.86 -0.42
CA TYR A 218 -19.17 4.83 0.01
C TYR A 218 -18.00 5.41 0.82
N ASN A 219 -17.62 6.67 0.56
CA ASN A 219 -16.55 7.35 1.25
C ASN A 219 -16.99 8.70 1.83
N LYS A 220 -16.98 8.81 3.16
CA LYS A 220 -17.35 10.05 3.88
C LYS A 220 -16.37 11.22 3.67
N ASP A 221 -15.16 10.97 3.17
CA ASP A 221 -14.22 12.03 2.80
C ASP A 221 -14.63 12.74 1.49
N ALA A 222 -15.43 12.09 0.64
CA ALA A 222 -15.85 12.63 -0.66
C ALA A 222 -17.03 13.60 -0.51
N THR A 223 -16.88 14.80 -1.07
CA THR A 223 -17.83 15.90 -0.86
C THR A 223 -18.64 16.22 -2.13
N SER A 224 -19.96 16.31 -1.97
CA SER A 224 -20.92 16.75 -2.99
C SER A 224 -21.71 17.95 -2.47
N ARG A 225 -21.81 19.03 -3.25
CA ARG A 225 -22.39 20.31 -2.85
C ARG A 225 -23.40 20.76 -3.91
N PRO A 226 -24.56 21.36 -3.58
CA PRO A 226 -25.51 21.85 -4.59
C PRO A 226 -24.90 22.83 -5.60
N ALA A 227 -23.88 23.59 -5.18
CA ALA A 227 -23.11 24.50 -6.03
C ALA A 227 -22.29 23.79 -7.13
N ASP A 228 -22.00 22.49 -7.01
CA ASP A 228 -21.31 21.73 -8.05
C ASP A 228 -22.10 21.76 -9.37
N ASN A 229 -23.44 21.86 -9.29
CA ASN A 229 -24.34 21.94 -10.45
C ASN A 229 -24.20 23.26 -11.25
N THR A 230 -23.57 24.32 -10.72
CA THR A 230 -23.30 25.56 -11.46
C THR A 230 -21.87 25.60 -11.99
N TRP A 231 -20.89 25.28 -11.14
CA TRP A 231 -19.47 25.35 -11.49
C TRP A 231 -19.02 24.25 -12.45
N ILE A 232 -19.45 22.99 -12.26
CA ILE A 232 -19.00 21.87 -13.10
C ILE A 232 -19.46 22.05 -14.57
N PRO A 233 -20.70 22.48 -14.88
CA PRO A 233 -21.10 22.83 -16.25
C PRO A 233 -20.40 24.05 -16.87
N GLN A 234 -19.78 24.93 -16.08
CA GLN A 234 -18.92 26.01 -16.60
C GLN A 234 -17.56 25.45 -17.01
N LEU A 235 -16.87 24.73 -16.12
CA LEU A 235 -15.60 24.07 -16.40
C LEU A 235 -15.68 23.09 -17.60
N ILE A 236 -16.81 22.39 -17.78
CA ILE A 236 -17.05 21.55 -18.96
C ILE A 236 -17.01 22.34 -20.28
N ARG A 237 -17.47 23.61 -20.29
CA ARG A 237 -17.42 24.48 -21.48
C ARG A 237 -15.99 24.95 -21.76
N GLU A 238 -15.23 25.27 -20.73
CA GLU A 238 -13.85 25.76 -20.83
C GLU A 238 -12.87 24.67 -21.30
N ILE A 239 -12.96 23.46 -20.73
CA ILE A 239 -12.14 22.31 -21.16
C ILE A 239 -12.51 21.86 -22.58
N GLY A 240 -13.82 21.87 -22.89
CA GLY A 240 -14.38 21.30 -24.11
C GLY A 240 -14.18 19.78 -24.23
N GLY A 241 -14.65 19.18 -25.32
CA GLY A 241 -14.35 17.78 -25.69
C GLY A 241 -14.89 16.67 -24.76
N ILE A 242 -15.53 17.00 -23.63
CA ILE A 242 -16.15 16.05 -22.72
C ILE A 242 -17.46 15.54 -23.33
N ASN A 243 -17.43 14.33 -23.89
CA ASN A 243 -18.66 13.67 -24.37
C ASN A 243 -19.50 13.19 -23.17
N LEU A 244 -20.71 13.73 -23.04
CA LEU A 244 -21.73 13.39 -22.05
C LEU A 244 -22.80 12.42 -22.60
N LYS A 245 -22.83 12.13 -23.91
CA LYS A 245 -23.93 11.42 -24.58
C LYS A 245 -23.94 9.90 -24.38
N LYS A 246 -22.92 9.32 -23.73
CA LYS A 246 -22.87 7.88 -23.41
C LYS A 246 -23.26 7.68 -21.95
N ASN A 247 -24.49 7.23 -21.70
CA ASN A 247 -24.90 6.81 -20.36
C ASN A 247 -24.33 5.42 -20.06
N GLU A 248 -23.43 5.33 -19.09
CA GLU A 248 -22.79 4.08 -18.66
C GLU A 248 -22.42 4.22 -17.18
N PRO A 249 -23.29 3.83 -16.24
CA PRO A 249 -23.01 3.95 -14.81
C PRO A 249 -21.85 3.03 -14.39
N PRO A 250 -21.06 3.40 -13.37
CA PRO A 250 -21.12 4.66 -12.60
C PRO A 250 -20.45 5.86 -13.30
N LEU A 251 -19.91 5.70 -14.51
CA LEU A 251 -19.06 6.71 -15.16
C LEU A 251 -19.79 8.03 -15.45
N THR A 252 -21.12 7.99 -15.59
CA THR A 252 -22.01 9.16 -15.74
C THR A 252 -22.63 9.69 -14.45
N CYS A 253 -22.37 9.09 -13.29
CA CYS A 253 -22.89 9.60 -12.02
C CYS A 253 -22.30 10.99 -11.69
N PRO A 254 -23.02 11.87 -10.97
CA PRO A 254 -22.57 13.25 -10.71
C PRO A 254 -21.20 13.35 -10.05
N TYR A 255 -20.88 12.45 -9.11
CA TYR A 255 -19.56 12.40 -8.46
C TYR A 255 -18.45 12.05 -9.45
N SER A 256 -18.69 11.10 -10.36
CA SER A 256 -17.74 10.68 -11.40
C SER A 256 -17.53 11.81 -12.41
N LEU A 257 -18.60 12.52 -12.79
CA LEU A 257 -18.48 13.68 -13.67
C LEU A 257 -17.69 14.82 -12.99
N LYS A 258 -17.95 15.11 -11.71
CA LYS A 258 -17.17 16.07 -10.91
C LYS A 258 -15.69 15.67 -10.86
N ALA A 259 -15.38 14.43 -10.48
CA ALA A 259 -14.02 13.93 -10.40
C ALA A 259 -13.29 13.98 -11.77
N ARG A 260 -13.97 13.58 -12.84
CA ARG A 260 -13.44 13.64 -14.22
C ARG A 260 -13.14 15.06 -14.67
N VAL A 261 -14.01 16.02 -14.35
CA VAL A 261 -13.82 17.44 -14.70
C VAL A 261 -12.66 18.04 -13.91
N LEU A 262 -12.56 17.79 -12.61
CA LEU A 262 -11.48 18.29 -11.76
C LEU A 262 -10.11 17.66 -12.08
N LEU A 263 -10.09 16.39 -12.55
CA LEU A 263 -8.89 15.78 -13.14
C LEU A 263 -8.51 16.46 -14.46
N LEU A 264 -9.48 16.71 -15.35
CA LEU A 264 -9.20 17.31 -16.66
C LEU A 264 -8.77 18.79 -16.57
N THR A 265 -9.30 19.59 -15.63
CA THR A 265 -8.79 20.96 -15.37
C THR A 265 -7.35 20.94 -14.88
N HIS A 266 -6.98 20.03 -13.97
CA HIS A 266 -5.61 19.86 -13.48
C HIS A 266 -4.65 19.48 -14.62
N LEU A 267 -4.99 18.49 -15.45
CA LEU A 267 -4.18 18.11 -16.62
C LEU A 267 -4.05 19.24 -17.66
N ALA A 268 -5.05 20.12 -17.74
CA ALA A 268 -5.05 21.31 -18.59
C ALA A 268 -4.44 22.56 -17.95
N ARG A 269 -4.06 22.50 -16.66
CA ARG A 269 -3.58 23.62 -15.83
C ARG A 269 -4.55 24.81 -15.74
N ILE A 270 -5.86 24.55 -15.87
CA ILE A 270 -6.92 25.55 -15.69
C ILE A 270 -7.13 25.79 -14.19
N LYS A 271 -7.18 27.06 -13.77
CA LYS A 271 -7.48 27.44 -12.37
C LYS A 271 -8.92 27.11 -12.03
N VAL A 272 -9.14 26.50 -10.87
CA VAL A 272 -10.43 26.08 -10.34
C VAL A 272 -10.84 27.04 -9.20
N PRO A 273 -12.14 27.37 -9.00
CA PRO A 273 -12.57 28.19 -7.86
C PRO A 273 -12.18 27.56 -6.52
N GLU A 274 -11.85 28.38 -5.52
CA GLU A 274 -11.33 27.93 -4.19
C GLU A 274 -12.20 26.84 -3.55
N VAL A 275 -13.52 26.97 -3.64
CA VAL A 275 -14.51 25.99 -3.17
C VAL A 275 -14.23 24.58 -3.74
N LEU A 276 -13.87 24.48 -5.02
CA LEU A 276 -13.58 23.21 -5.70
C LEU A 276 -12.08 22.84 -5.65
N GLU A 277 -11.20 23.69 -5.12
CA GLU A 277 -9.78 23.37 -4.99
C GLU A 277 -9.56 22.26 -3.95
N GLU A 278 -10.30 22.28 -2.83
CA GLU A 278 -10.28 21.20 -1.83
C GLU A 278 -10.63 19.84 -2.44
N ASP A 279 -11.71 19.80 -3.23
CA ASP A 279 -12.19 18.60 -3.92
C ASP A 279 -11.15 18.11 -4.94
N GLN A 280 -10.57 19.02 -5.74
CA GLN A 280 -9.51 18.69 -6.69
C GLN A 280 -8.27 18.15 -5.97
N GLN A 281 -7.83 18.78 -4.88
CA GLN A 281 -6.70 18.32 -4.08
C GLN A 281 -6.94 16.93 -3.48
N PHE A 282 -8.16 16.65 -2.99
CA PHE A 282 -8.56 15.32 -2.51
C PHE A 282 -8.53 14.25 -3.63
N ILE A 283 -9.14 14.55 -4.79
CA ILE A 283 -9.17 13.66 -5.95
C ILE A 283 -7.76 13.34 -6.44
N LEU A 284 -6.91 14.36 -6.57
CA LEU A 284 -5.50 14.19 -6.94
C LEU A 284 -4.77 13.33 -5.90
N LYS A 285 -4.90 13.62 -4.60
CA LYS A 285 -4.23 12.86 -3.53
C LYS A 285 -4.53 11.35 -3.55
N LYS A 286 -5.75 10.94 -3.92
CA LYS A 286 -6.15 9.53 -4.05
C LYS A 286 -5.70 8.89 -5.38
N SER A 287 -5.62 9.67 -6.46
CA SER A 287 -5.45 9.16 -7.84
C SER A 287 -4.26 8.21 -8.10
N PRO A 288 -3.06 8.37 -7.50
CA PRO A 288 -1.94 7.45 -7.78
C PRO A 288 -2.16 6.05 -7.25
N ALA A 289 -2.80 5.90 -6.07
CA ALA A 289 -3.14 4.61 -5.50
C ALA A 289 -4.20 3.92 -6.37
N LEU A 290 -5.22 4.66 -6.79
CA LEU A 290 -6.24 4.19 -7.72
C LEU A 290 -5.68 3.75 -9.07
N LEU A 291 -4.72 4.50 -9.63
CA LEU A 291 -4.04 4.10 -10.86
C LEU A 291 -3.11 2.90 -10.67
N GLN A 292 -2.52 2.73 -9.49
CA GLN A 292 -1.77 1.51 -9.13
C GLN A 292 -2.70 0.29 -9.06
N GLU A 293 -3.87 0.38 -8.41
CA GLU A 293 -4.83 -0.73 -8.41
C GLU A 293 -5.37 -1.03 -9.82
N MET A 294 -5.59 -0.01 -10.66
CA MET A 294 -5.95 -0.23 -12.05
C MET A 294 -4.83 -0.94 -12.84
N ILE A 295 -3.55 -0.67 -12.52
CA ILE A 295 -2.40 -1.42 -13.03
C ILE A 295 -2.40 -2.86 -12.50
N ASN A 296 -2.61 -3.08 -11.19
CA ASN A 296 -2.70 -4.39 -10.54
C ASN A 296 -3.76 -5.26 -11.24
N VAL A 297 -4.98 -4.71 -11.40
CA VAL A 297 -6.12 -5.36 -12.08
C VAL A 297 -5.80 -5.70 -13.53
N ILE A 298 -5.18 -4.79 -14.30
CA ILE A 298 -4.77 -5.08 -15.68
C ILE A 298 -3.76 -6.24 -15.72
N CYS A 299 -2.78 -6.25 -14.81
CA CYS A 299 -1.78 -7.33 -14.73
C CYS A 299 -2.40 -8.68 -14.33
N GLN A 300 -3.26 -8.71 -13.30
CA GLN A 300 -3.99 -9.91 -12.88
C GLN A 300 -4.84 -10.49 -14.01
N LEU A 301 -5.57 -9.64 -14.75
CA LEU A 301 -6.37 -10.05 -15.91
C LEU A 301 -5.50 -10.51 -17.10
N ILE A 302 -4.28 -10.03 -17.26
CA ILE A 302 -3.32 -10.55 -18.25
C ILE A 302 -2.77 -11.93 -17.83
N ILE A 303 -2.52 -12.16 -16.53
CA ILE A 303 -2.06 -13.45 -16.00
C ILE A 303 -3.18 -14.50 -16.15
N MET A 304 -4.41 -14.18 -15.72
CA MET A 304 -5.57 -15.08 -15.83
C MET A 304 -5.92 -15.42 -17.29
N ALA A 305 -5.62 -14.52 -18.24
CA ALA A 305 -5.78 -14.77 -19.68
C ALA A 305 -4.63 -15.59 -20.32
N ARG A 306 -3.60 -15.93 -19.54
CA ARG A 306 -2.51 -16.83 -19.95
C ARG A 306 -2.57 -18.19 -19.27
N SER A 307 -3.18 -18.27 -18.08
CA SER A 307 -3.33 -19.51 -17.31
C SER A 307 -4.59 -20.31 -17.66
N ARG A 308 -5.56 -19.73 -18.37
CA ARG A 308 -6.72 -20.45 -18.93
C ARG A 308 -6.41 -20.92 -20.34
N GLU A 309 -6.63 -22.21 -20.60
CA GLU A 309 -6.59 -22.80 -21.95
C GLU A 309 -7.83 -22.40 -22.80
N GLU A 310 -8.92 -22.01 -22.12
CA GLU A 310 -10.17 -21.57 -22.73
C GLU A 310 -9.99 -20.29 -23.56
N ARG A 311 -10.11 -20.43 -24.89
CA ARG A 311 -9.82 -19.38 -25.89
C ARG A 311 -10.73 -18.14 -25.84
N GLU A 312 -11.72 -18.10 -24.96
CA GLU A 312 -12.70 -17.01 -24.90
C GLU A 312 -12.15 -15.76 -24.19
N PHE A 313 -11.39 -15.93 -23.10
CA PHE A 313 -10.93 -14.78 -22.30
C PHE A 313 -9.71 -14.10 -22.91
N ARG A 314 -9.96 -13.01 -23.66
CA ARG A 314 -8.90 -12.26 -24.37
C ARG A 314 -8.24 -11.22 -23.47
N ALA A 315 -6.96 -11.42 -23.18
CA ALA A 315 -6.10 -10.53 -22.38
C ALA A 315 -6.26 -9.03 -22.74
N PRO A 316 -6.28 -8.14 -21.71
CA PRO A 316 -6.15 -6.69 -21.88
C PRO A 316 -4.95 -6.29 -22.75
N SER A 317 -5.07 -5.19 -23.50
CA SER A 317 -3.97 -4.71 -24.35
C SER A 317 -2.84 -4.11 -23.51
N LEU A 318 -1.60 -4.39 -23.90
CA LEU A 318 -0.41 -3.76 -23.30
C LEU A 318 -0.48 -2.22 -23.43
N GLY A 319 -1.12 -1.70 -24.47
CA GLY A 319 -1.39 -0.27 -24.63
C GLY A 319 -2.32 0.32 -23.57
N SER A 320 -3.24 -0.47 -22.98
CA SER A 320 -4.06 -0.04 -21.85
C SER A 320 -3.22 0.10 -20.58
N LEU A 321 -2.32 -0.85 -20.33
CA LEU A 321 -1.36 -0.80 -19.22
C LEU A 321 -0.42 0.42 -19.37
N GLU A 322 0.18 0.57 -20.55
CA GLU A 322 1.08 1.68 -20.88
C GLU A 322 0.38 3.04 -20.76
N ASN A 323 -0.86 3.17 -21.24
CA ASN A 323 -1.66 4.38 -21.07
C ASN A 323 -2.03 4.64 -19.60
N CYS A 324 -2.25 3.61 -18.77
CA CYS A 324 -2.51 3.78 -17.34
C CYS A 324 -1.26 4.30 -16.60
N MET A 325 -0.08 3.74 -16.90
CA MET A 325 1.21 4.22 -16.38
C MET A 325 1.48 5.67 -16.82
N LYS A 326 1.19 6.01 -18.09
CA LYS A 326 1.24 7.40 -18.59
C LYS A 326 0.25 8.32 -17.87
N LEU A 327 -0.98 7.86 -17.59
CA LEU A 327 -1.98 8.64 -16.85
C LEU A 327 -1.53 8.94 -15.40
N SER A 328 -0.81 8.01 -14.77
CA SER A 328 -0.17 8.26 -13.46
C SER A 328 0.87 9.38 -13.54
N GLN A 329 1.80 9.31 -14.50
CA GLN A 329 2.80 10.36 -14.74
C GLN A 329 2.14 11.71 -15.08
N MET A 330 1.11 11.72 -15.92
CA MET A 330 0.33 12.89 -16.32
C MET A 330 -0.38 13.55 -15.12
N THR A 331 -1.01 12.74 -14.27
CA THR A 331 -1.70 13.22 -13.05
C THR A 331 -0.69 13.77 -12.05
N VAL A 332 0.49 13.14 -11.94
CA VAL A 332 1.57 13.67 -11.08
C VAL A 332 2.13 15.00 -11.61
N GLN A 333 2.39 15.13 -12.91
CA GLN A 333 3.00 16.33 -13.50
C GLN A 333 2.01 17.45 -13.87
N GLY A 334 0.70 17.19 -13.80
CA GLY A 334 -0.34 18.12 -14.24
C GLY A 334 -0.20 18.46 -15.72
N LEU A 335 -0.14 17.44 -16.59
CA LEU A 335 0.10 17.59 -18.03
C LEU A 335 -0.73 16.63 -18.89
N GLN A 336 -1.20 17.11 -20.04
CA GLN A 336 -1.79 16.29 -21.08
C GLN A 336 -0.73 15.54 -21.90
N GLN A 337 -1.06 14.32 -22.35
CA GLN A 337 -0.19 13.38 -23.09
C GLN A 337 0.57 13.97 -24.30
N PHE A 338 0.01 14.99 -24.95
CA PHE A 338 0.54 15.60 -26.18
C PHE A 338 1.29 16.92 -25.95
N LYS A 339 1.45 17.36 -24.70
CA LYS A 339 2.20 18.56 -24.32
C LYS A 339 3.70 18.25 -24.21
N SER A 340 4.57 19.26 -24.30
CA SER A 340 6.02 19.05 -24.25
C SER A 340 6.49 18.59 -22.85
N PRO A 341 7.41 17.62 -22.74
CA PRO A 341 8.04 17.25 -21.46
C PRO A 341 8.71 18.42 -20.73
N LEU A 342 9.15 19.46 -21.45
CA LEU A 342 9.78 20.64 -20.86
C LEU A 342 8.85 21.41 -19.90
N LEU A 343 7.53 21.26 -20.03
CA LEU A 343 6.53 21.87 -19.13
C LEU A 343 6.47 21.19 -17.74
N GLN A 344 7.25 20.12 -17.50
CA GLN A 344 7.47 19.54 -16.17
C GLN A 344 8.40 20.41 -15.31
N LEU A 345 9.19 21.29 -15.93
CA LEU A 345 10.09 22.19 -15.23
C LEU A 345 9.31 23.41 -14.68
N PRO A 346 9.67 23.93 -13.49
CA PRO A 346 9.01 25.13 -12.95
C PRO A 346 9.25 26.34 -13.86
N HIS A 347 8.36 27.34 -13.79
CA HIS A 347 8.47 28.59 -14.55
C HIS A 347 8.51 28.47 -16.09
N ILE A 348 8.37 27.26 -16.66
CA ILE A 348 8.21 27.04 -18.11
C ILE A 348 6.72 26.93 -18.45
N GLU A 349 6.20 28.01 -19.04
CA GLU A 349 4.82 28.16 -19.51
C GLU A 349 4.74 28.05 -21.04
N GLU A 350 3.55 27.85 -21.61
CA GLU A 350 3.39 27.55 -23.05
C GLU A 350 3.82 28.70 -23.98
N ASP A 351 3.72 29.96 -23.51
CA ASP A 351 4.16 31.16 -24.23
C ASP A 351 5.69 31.28 -24.32
N ASN A 352 6.39 30.73 -23.33
CA ASN A 352 7.86 30.69 -23.27
C ASN A 352 8.40 29.42 -23.93
N LEU A 353 7.70 28.28 -23.80
CA LEU A 353 8.05 27.00 -24.41
C LEU A 353 8.33 27.10 -25.91
N ARG A 354 7.56 27.90 -26.65
CA ARG A 354 7.75 28.09 -28.11
C ARG A 354 9.14 28.65 -28.45
N ARG A 355 9.70 29.50 -27.58
CA ARG A 355 11.03 30.11 -27.73
C ARG A 355 12.13 29.08 -27.48
N VAL A 356 11.92 28.22 -26.48
CA VAL A 356 12.85 27.15 -26.06
C VAL A 356 12.91 26.02 -27.09
N SER A 357 11.76 25.45 -27.48
CA SER A 357 11.72 24.22 -28.28
C SER A 357 11.93 24.46 -29.80
N ASN A 358 11.52 25.63 -30.32
CA ASN A 358 11.74 26.00 -31.73
C ASN A 358 12.99 26.87 -31.92
N HIS A 359 13.96 26.85 -31.00
CA HIS A 359 15.15 27.68 -31.12
C HIS A 359 15.96 27.33 -32.38
N LYS A 360 16.38 28.35 -33.15
CA LYS A 360 17.01 28.14 -34.47
C LYS A 360 18.28 27.28 -34.41
N LYS A 361 19.09 27.44 -33.34
CA LYS A 361 20.35 26.71 -33.11
C LYS A 361 20.14 25.38 -32.35
N TYR A 362 19.12 25.28 -31.48
CA TYR A 362 18.95 24.17 -30.53
C TYR A 362 17.58 23.51 -30.68
N LYS A 363 17.52 22.22 -31.02
CA LYS A 363 16.28 21.49 -31.34
C LYS A 363 15.79 20.67 -30.16
N ILE A 364 15.43 21.38 -29.09
CA ILE A 364 15.15 20.83 -27.76
C ILE A 364 13.72 20.27 -27.71
N LYS A 365 13.59 18.97 -27.47
CA LYS A 365 12.31 18.25 -27.33
C LYS A 365 12.19 17.49 -26.01
N SER A 366 13.30 16.91 -25.54
CA SER A 366 13.40 16.18 -24.29
C SER A 366 14.08 17.02 -23.20
N ILE A 367 13.99 16.56 -21.95
CA ILE A 367 14.72 17.15 -20.82
C ILE A 367 16.23 16.88 -20.94
N GLN A 368 16.63 15.75 -21.55
CA GLN A 368 18.04 15.42 -21.84
C GLN A 368 18.65 16.36 -22.90
N ASP A 369 17.86 16.78 -23.88
CA ASP A 369 18.27 17.76 -24.91
C ASP A 369 18.55 19.15 -24.31
N LEU A 370 18.00 19.45 -23.13
CA LEU A 370 18.25 20.69 -22.38
C LEU A 370 19.47 20.55 -21.45
N VAL A 371 19.71 19.35 -20.91
CA VAL A 371 20.83 19.05 -20.01
C VAL A 371 22.16 19.13 -20.76
N SER A 372 22.24 18.48 -21.93
CA SER A 372 23.44 18.40 -22.78
C SER A 372 23.90 19.73 -23.41
N LEU A 373 23.22 20.84 -23.13
CA LEU A 373 23.69 22.19 -23.48
C LEU A 373 24.66 22.74 -22.43
N LYS A 374 25.71 23.42 -22.88
CA LYS A 374 26.66 24.17 -22.03
C LYS A 374 25.92 25.18 -21.14
N GLY A 375 26.43 25.44 -19.94
CA GLY A 375 25.76 26.30 -18.95
C GLY A 375 25.44 27.71 -19.47
N SER A 376 26.34 28.30 -20.25
CA SER A 376 26.15 29.57 -20.96
C SER A 376 25.00 29.51 -21.97
N ASP A 377 24.97 28.50 -22.84
CA ASP A 377 23.89 28.27 -23.80
C ASP A 377 22.54 28.04 -23.12
N ARG A 378 22.52 27.31 -21.99
CA ARG A 378 21.32 27.14 -21.14
C ARG A 378 20.83 28.46 -20.56
N ARG A 379 21.72 29.33 -20.05
CA ARG A 379 21.34 30.65 -19.53
C ARG A 379 20.83 31.57 -20.65
N ASN A 380 21.47 31.56 -21.82
CA ASN A 380 21.05 32.33 -22.99
C ASN A 380 19.66 31.90 -23.52
N LEU A 381 19.41 30.60 -23.57
CA LEU A 381 18.12 30.02 -23.94
C LEU A 381 17.00 30.37 -22.94
N LEU A 382 17.33 30.41 -21.64
CA LEU A 382 16.42 30.68 -20.54
C LEU A 382 16.58 32.10 -19.96
N HIS A 383 17.03 33.07 -20.79
CA HIS A 383 17.28 34.46 -20.35
C HIS A 383 16.01 35.18 -19.86
N PHE A 384 14.83 34.69 -20.23
CA PHE A 384 13.54 35.20 -19.75
C PHE A 384 13.25 34.85 -18.28
N LEU A 385 14.10 34.05 -17.63
CA LEU A 385 14.03 33.76 -16.20
C LEU A 385 15.01 34.65 -15.41
N GLU A 386 14.48 35.34 -14.41
CA GLU A 386 15.25 35.90 -13.29
C GLU A 386 16.18 34.85 -12.66
N ASP A 387 17.31 35.26 -12.10
CA ASP A 387 18.33 34.33 -11.58
C ASP A 387 17.75 33.32 -10.58
N LYS A 388 16.93 33.77 -9.63
CA LYS A 388 16.25 32.88 -8.66
C LYS A 388 15.33 31.85 -9.33
N LYS A 389 14.63 32.23 -10.41
CA LYS A 389 13.75 31.31 -11.17
C LYS A 389 14.58 30.34 -12.01
N TYR A 390 15.71 30.80 -12.57
CA TYR A 390 16.67 29.99 -13.30
C TYR A 390 17.37 28.97 -12.38
N GLU A 391 17.80 29.37 -11.18
CA GLU A 391 18.34 28.51 -10.13
C GLU A 391 17.33 27.43 -9.71
N GLU A 392 16.07 27.79 -9.48
CA GLU A 392 15.01 26.83 -9.19
C GLU A 392 14.81 25.80 -10.33
N VAL A 393 14.87 26.24 -11.59
CA VAL A 393 14.85 25.33 -12.76
C VAL A 393 16.07 24.43 -12.78
N MET A 394 17.29 24.96 -12.62
CA MET A 394 18.52 24.17 -12.63
C MET A 394 18.58 23.16 -11.49
N ALA A 395 18.12 23.53 -10.29
CA ALA A 395 18.05 22.64 -9.13
C ALA A 395 17.05 21.50 -9.33
N VAL A 396 15.86 21.79 -9.89
CA VAL A 396 14.90 20.74 -10.29
C VAL A 396 15.48 19.87 -11.40
N LEU A 397 16.06 20.48 -12.45
CA LEU A 397 16.61 19.79 -13.62
C LEU A 397 17.74 18.81 -13.26
N GLY A 398 18.69 19.23 -12.42
CA GLY A 398 19.76 18.37 -11.92
C GLY A 398 19.27 17.24 -11.00
N SER A 399 18.10 17.42 -10.36
CA SER A 399 17.51 16.41 -9.46
C SER A 399 16.75 15.28 -10.16
N PHE A 400 16.49 15.39 -11.47
CA PHE A 400 15.86 14.31 -12.24
C PHE A 400 16.68 13.01 -12.14
N PRO A 401 16.01 11.84 -12.05
CA PRO A 401 16.70 10.56 -12.11
C PRO A 401 17.10 10.24 -13.55
N TYR A 402 18.37 9.93 -13.77
CA TYR A 402 18.81 9.19 -14.95
C TYR A 402 18.90 7.71 -14.57
N VAL A 403 18.18 6.84 -15.27
CA VAL A 403 18.19 5.39 -15.00
C VAL A 403 18.66 4.66 -16.24
N THR A 404 19.73 3.89 -16.10
CA THR A 404 20.18 2.92 -17.11
C THR A 404 19.76 1.51 -16.68
N MET A 405 19.39 0.69 -17.64
CA MET A 405 18.90 -0.67 -17.42
C MET A 405 19.80 -1.66 -18.17
N ASP A 406 20.49 -2.50 -17.43
CA ASP A 406 21.21 -3.68 -17.93
C ASP A 406 20.33 -4.92 -17.68
N ILE A 407 20.26 -5.84 -18.65
CA ILE A 407 19.33 -6.95 -18.68
C ILE A 407 20.10 -8.22 -19.04
N LYS A 408 20.08 -9.20 -18.14
CA LYS A 408 20.75 -10.49 -18.30
C LYS A 408 19.78 -11.62 -17.99
N PRO A 409 19.31 -12.38 -18.99
CA PRO A 409 18.66 -13.66 -18.74
C PRO A 409 19.72 -14.66 -18.24
N GLN A 410 19.38 -15.43 -17.21
CA GLN A 410 20.24 -16.43 -16.60
C GLN A 410 19.36 -17.60 -16.10
N VAL A 411 19.83 -18.83 -16.24
CA VAL A 411 19.24 -19.96 -15.50
C VAL A 411 20.00 -20.07 -14.18
N LEU A 412 19.32 -19.98 -13.04
CA LEU A 412 20.00 -19.87 -11.74
C LEU A 412 20.54 -21.20 -11.21
N ASP A 413 19.98 -22.32 -11.68
CA ASP A 413 20.19 -23.66 -11.13
C ASP A 413 21.03 -24.56 -12.05
N ASP A 414 21.42 -24.08 -13.24
CA ASP A 414 22.33 -24.77 -14.18
C ASP A 414 23.78 -24.32 -13.97
N GLU A 415 24.75 -25.25 -14.02
CA GLU A 415 26.20 -24.93 -13.97
C GLU A 415 26.58 -23.95 -15.10
N ASP A 416 26.05 -24.20 -16.29
CA ASP A 416 26.24 -23.41 -17.51
C ASP A 416 25.23 -22.25 -17.60
N SER A 417 25.00 -21.53 -16.49
CA SER A 417 23.91 -20.54 -16.28
C SER A 417 23.68 -19.46 -17.37
N ASN A 418 24.62 -19.26 -18.31
CA ASN A 418 24.46 -18.38 -19.49
C ASN A 418 23.81 -19.08 -20.72
N ASN A 419 23.69 -20.41 -20.70
CA ASN A 419 23.20 -21.24 -21.80
C ASN A 419 21.70 -21.53 -21.60
N ILE A 420 20.84 -21.02 -22.48
CA ILE A 420 19.38 -21.08 -22.30
C ILE A 420 18.80 -22.23 -23.11
N THR A 421 18.43 -23.31 -22.43
CA THR A 421 17.80 -24.50 -23.01
C THR A 421 16.27 -24.36 -23.12
N VAL A 422 15.66 -25.07 -24.06
CA VAL A 422 14.19 -25.03 -24.24
C VAL A 422 13.51 -25.76 -23.08
N GLY A 423 12.62 -25.07 -22.37
CA GLY A 423 11.93 -25.57 -21.18
C GLY A 423 12.54 -25.12 -19.84
N SER A 424 13.75 -24.56 -19.85
CA SER A 424 14.39 -24.00 -18.64
C SER A 424 13.61 -22.81 -18.03
N LEU A 425 13.68 -22.67 -16.71
CA LEU A 425 13.11 -21.53 -15.99
C LEU A 425 14.08 -20.34 -16.02
N VAL A 426 14.01 -19.56 -17.10
CA VAL A 426 14.89 -18.40 -17.30
C VAL A 426 14.52 -17.25 -16.36
N THR A 427 15.42 -16.92 -15.44
CA THR A 427 15.31 -15.71 -14.61
C THR A 427 15.88 -14.52 -15.36
N VAL A 428 15.14 -13.41 -15.42
CA VAL A 428 15.60 -12.16 -16.06
C VAL A 428 16.14 -11.21 -15.00
N LEU A 429 17.46 -11.20 -14.83
CA LEU A 429 18.14 -10.25 -13.94
C LEU A 429 18.13 -8.85 -14.58
N VAL A 430 17.56 -7.88 -13.86
CA VAL A 430 17.47 -6.48 -14.31
C VAL A 430 18.25 -5.57 -13.35
N THR A 431 19.41 -5.10 -13.79
CA THR A 431 20.24 -4.16 -13.03
C THR A 431 19.89 -2.73 -13.42
N LEU A 432 19.24 -2.00 -12.50
CA LEU A 432 18.90 -0.58 -12.67
C LEU A 432 19.94 0.31 -11.97
N THR A 433 20.80 0.99 -12.73
CA THR A 433 21.70 2.02 -12.16
C THR A 433 21.03 3.39 -12.21
N ARG A 434 20.95 4.08 -11.07
CA ARG A 434 20.29 5.39 -10.94
C ARG A 434 21.30 6.48 -10.60
N GLN A 435 21.62 7.30 -11.60
CA GLN A 435 22.39 8.53 -11.45
C GLN A 435 21.45 9.74 -11.31
N THR A 436 21.94 10.89 -10.85
CA THR A 436 21.23 12.18 -11.02
C THR A 436 21.65 12.88 -12.30
N MET A 437 20.78 13.71 -12.88
CA MET A 437 21.18 14.55 -14.01
C MET A 437 22.30 15.55 -13.62
N ALA A 438 22.54 15.83 -12.33
CA ALA A 438 23.71 16.56 -11.85
C ALA A 438 25.04 15.83 -12.14
N GLU A 439 25.10 14.52 -11.87
CA GLU A 439 26.28 13.70 -12.20
C GLU A 439 26.50 13.57 -13.72
N VAL A 440 25.43 13.69 -14.52
CA VAL A 440 25.50 13.74 -15.99
C VAL A 440 25.99 15.12 -16.45
N PHE A 441 25.48 16.21 -15.88
CA PHE A 441 25.89 17.58 -16.18
C PHE A 441 27.41 17.77 -16.06
N GLU A 442 28.04 17.24 -15.02
CA GLU A 442 29.48 17.39 -14.79
C GLU A 442 30.32 16.59 -15.82
N LYS A 443 29.86 15.38 -16.17
CA LYS A 443 30.52 14.51 -17.17
C LYS A 443 30.39 15.05 -18.59
N GLU A 444 29.21 15.50 -18.99
CA GLU A 444 29.01 16.09 -20.33
C GLU A 444 29.76 17.43 -20.48
N GLN A 445 29.81 18.25 -19.41
CA GLN A 445 30.56 19.51 -19.46
C GLN A 445 32.09 19.30 -19.48
N SER A 446 32.63 18.28 -18.80
CA SER A 446 34.08 17.99 -18.88
C SER A 446 34.49 17.46 -20.27
N ILE A 447 33.67 16.61 -20.89
CA ILE A 447 33.87 16.16 -22.27
C ILE A 447 33.83 17.36 -23.23
N CYS A 448 32.77 18.17 -23.18
CA CYS A 448 32.63 19.31 -24.09
C CYS A 448 33.58 20.49 -23.79
N ALA A 449 34.32 20.46 -22.69
CA ALA A 449 35.43 21.38 -22.42
C ALA A 449 36.77 20.82 -22.95
N ALA A 450 36.99 19.51 -22.85
CA ALA A 450 38.14 18.84 -23.47
C ALA A 450 38.11 18.92 -25.01
N GLU A 451 36.92 18.97 -25.63
CA GLU A 451 36.73 19.22 -27.07
C GLU A 451 36.96 20.69 -27.49
N GLU A 452 37.12 21.62 -26.55
CA GLU A 452 37.27 23.07 -26.81
C GLU A 452 38.68 23.62 -26.50
N GLN A 453 39.59 22.77 -26.01
CA GLN A 453 41.02 23.10 -25.96
C GLN A 453 41.62 23.01 -27.37
N PRO A 454 42.38 24.02 -27.84
CA PRO A 454 43.11 23.91 -29.10
C PRO A 454 44.18 22.82 -28.96
N THR A 455 44.30 21.96 -29.95
CA THR A 455 45.43 21.02 -30.05
C THR A 455 46.70 21.81 -30.36
N GLU A 456 47.57 21.98 -29.37
CA GLU A 456 48.97 22.35 -29.64
C GLU A 456 49.61 21.25 -30.50
N GLU A 457 50.39 21.64 -31.50
CA GLU A 457 50.98 20.73 -32.49
C GLU A 457 52.20 19.98 -31.91
N GLY A 458 51.93 19.01 -31.03
CA GLY A 458 52.92 18.07 -30.49
C GLY A 458 52.97 16.78 -31.30
N GLN A 459 54.08 16.53 -32.00
CA GLN A 459 54.26 15.37 -32.87
C GLN A 459 54.54 14.09 -32.04
N GLY A 460 53.63 13.11 -32.06
CA GLY A 460 53.75 11.84 -31.31
C GLY A 460 52.71 10.81 -31.74
N ASP A 461 53.08 9.53 -31.75
CA ASP A 461 52.41 8.52 -32.57
C ASP A 461 51.44 7.58 -31.83
N VAL A 462 50.56 6.93 -32.61
CA VAL A 462 49.72 5.73 -32.32
C VAL A 462 49.35 5.43 -30.85
N ASN A 463 48.12 5.76 -30.43
CA ASN A 463 46.99 4.81 -30.45
C ASN A 463 45.67 5.44 -29.94
N LYS A 464 44.55 5.26 -30.66
CA LYS A 464 43.21 5.66 -30.16
C LYS A 464 42.11 4.66 -30.54
N VAL A 465 41.68 3.87 -29.56
CA VAL A 465 40.53 2.96 -29.66
C VAL A 465 39.25 3.79 -29.87
N LYS A 466 38.55 3.59 -30.99
CA LYS A 466 37.34 4.35 -31.33
C LYS A 466 36.11 3.82 -30.58
N SER A 467 35.81 4.39 -29.42
CA SER A 467 34.47 4.30 -28.84
C SER A 467 33.45 4.92 -29.82
N LYS A 468 32.37 4.21 -30.13
CA LYS A 468 31.39 4.63 -31.15
C LYS A 468 30.32 5.54 -30.53
N GLY A 469 30.43 6.85 -30.76
CA GLY A 469 29.38 7.81 -30.42
C GLY A 469 28.06 7.50 -31.15
N TRP A 470 26.94 7.55 -30.41
CA TRP A 470 25.61 7.14 -30.88
C TRP A 470 24.97 8.18 -31.83
N GLN A 471 25.33 8.17 -33.12
CA GLN A 471 24.61 8.93 -34.16
C GLN A 471 24.41 8.16 -35.47
N GLN A 472 23.44 7.24 -35.51
CA GLN A 472 22.78 6.88 -36.77
C GLN A 472 21.47 7.66 -36.93
N LYS A 473 21.51 8.70 -37.77
CA LYS A 473 20.31 9.33 -38.35
C LYS A 473 20.33 9.14 -39.86
N ASN A 474 19.66 8.08 -40.33
CA ASN A 474 19.49 7.83 -41.76
C ASN A 474 18.82 9.03 -42.44
N LYS A 475 19.53 9.62 -43.41
CA LYS A 475 18.98 10.60 -44.35
C LYS A 475 19.50 10.26 -45.75
N GLY A 476 18.62 9.72 -46.58
CA GLY A 476 19.00 9.18 -47.89
C GLY A 476 19.48 10.25 -48.87
N THR A 477 20.56 9.94 -49.58
CA THR A 477 21.12 10.75 -50.66
C THR A 477 20.43 10.44 -51.98
N LYS A 478 19.68 11.41 -52.54
CA LYS A 478 19.21 11.34 -53.92
C LYS A 478 20.37 11.63 -54.87
N LYS A 479 20.87 10.63 -55.60
CA LYS A 479 21.46 10.85 -56.94
C LYS A 479 20.37 10.65 -58.00
N ALA A 480 20.39 11.47 -59.04
CA ALA A 480 19.39 11.47 -60.09
C ALA A 480 20.00 11.08 -61.44
N SER A 481 19.32 10.20 -62.18
CA SER A 481 19.60 9.93 -63.59
C SER A 481 18.36 10.27 -64.43
N LYS A 482 18.59 11.05 -65.49
CA LYS A 482 17.69 11.21 -66.66
C LYS A 482 17.96 10.00 -67.59
N SER A 483 17.07 9.50 -68.45
CA SER A 483 15.67 9.79 -68.79
C SER A 483 15.12 8.61 -69.67
N LYS A 484 13.82 8.45 -69.91
CA LYS A 484 13.08 9.01 -71.08
C LYS A 484 11.55 8.86 -70.92
N LYS A 485 10.79 9.69 -71.64
CA LYS A 485 9.30 9.66 -71.79
C LYS A 485 8.90 8.54 -72.78
N LYS A 486 7.68 7.97 -72.78
CA LYS A 486 6.39 8.59 -73.22
C LYS A 486 5.15 8.10 -72.40
N LYS A 487 3.94 8.49 -72.83
CA LYS A 487 2.70 8.62 -72.02
C LYS A 487 1.44 8.29 -72.92
N PRO A 488 0.17 8.45 -72.46
CA PRO A 488 -0.84 7.40 -72.19
C PRO A 488 -1.95 7.27 -73.30
N LEU A 489 -3.22 6.82 -73.13
CA LEU A 489 -4.34 7.34 -72.30
C LEU A 489 -5.69 6.60 -72.62
N LYS A 490 -6.73 6.75 -71.75
CA LYS A 490 -8.20 6.45 -71.90
C LYS A 490 -8.65 5.03 -71.46
N LYS A 491 -9.86 4.77 -70.92
CA LYS A 491 -10.93 5.62 -70.30
C LYS A 491 -11.86 4.75 -69.37
N LYS A 492 -12.76 5.38 -68.59
CA LYS A 492 -13.90 4.79 -67.82
C LYS A 492 -15.24 5.43 -68.28
N PRO A 493 -16.44 4.82 -68.11
CA PRO A 493 -17.24 4.93 -66.86
C PRO A 493 -18.00 3.63 -66.42
N VAL A 494 -19.05 3.78 -65.58
CA VAL A 494 -19.81 2.83 -64.69
C VAL A 494 -21.20 3.49 -64.42
N PRO A 495 -22.38 2.84 -64.10
CA PRO A 495 -22.74 1.57 -63.40
C PRO A 495 -23.69 0.67 -64.29
N PRO A 496 -24.76 -0.12 -63.88
CA PRO A 496 -25.46 -0.38 -62.59
C PRO A 496 -25.84 -1.86 -62.23
N SER A 497 -27.10 -2.14 -61.86
CA SER A 497 -27.58 -3.13 -60.86
C SER A 497 -28.85 -3.95 -61.23
N LEU A 498 -29.00 -5.20 -60.73
CA LEU A 498 -30.16 -5.76 -59.95
C LEU A 498 -30.07 -7.30 -59.71
N GLN A 499 -31.02 -7.91 -58.97
CA GLN A 499 -31.11 -9.33 -58.49
C GLN A 499 -32.49 -9.97 -58.88
N PRO A 500 -33.00 -11.13 -58.37
CA PRO A 500 -32.44 -12.34 -57.71
C PRO A 500 -32.87 -13.72 -58.38
N PRO A 501 -33.58 -14.72 -57.77
CA PRO A 501 -32.98 -15.99 -57.24
C PRO A 501 -33.64 -17.35 -57.66
N LYS A 502 -33.12 -18.46 -57.07
CA LYS A 502 -33.65 -19.87 -56.83
C LYS A 502 -32.71 -20.95 -57.43
N GLN A 503 -32.28 -22.04 -56.78
CA GLN A 503 -32.81 -23.04 -55.80
C GLN A 503 -33.46 -24.30 -56.41
N GLN A 504 -32.80 -25.47 -56.28
CA GLN A 504 -33.32 -26.80 -55.83
C GLN A 504 -32.13 -27.81 -55.72
N LYS A 505 -31.94 -28.55 -54.61
CA LYS A 505 -32.31 -29.98 -54.32
C LYS A 505 -31.52 -31.03 -55.15
N GLN A 506 -31.06 -32.20 -54.64
CA GLN A 506 -31.15 -32.80 -53.28
C GLN A 506 -30.12 -33.95 -53.04
N LYS A 507 -29.68 -34.12 -51.77
CA LYS A 507 -29.37 -35.37 -51.01
C LYS A 507 -28.44 -36.52 -51.54
N GLN A 508 -27.43 -36.84 -50.69
CA GLN A 508 -27.06 -38.19 -50.12
C GLN A 508 -26.50 -39.32 -51.04
N ALA A 509 -25.64 -40.25 -50.60
CA ALA A 509 -24.77 -40.39 -49.40
C ALA A 509 -23.76 -41.58 -49.55
N ASN A 510 -22.74 -41.67 -48.66
CA ASN A 510 -21.80 -42.80 -48.40
C ASN A 510 -20.87 -43.24 -49.57
N GLY A 511 -19.78 -44.00 -49.38
CA GLY A 511 -19.04 -44.37 -48.14
C GLY A 511 -18.04 -45.54 -48.32
N ASP A 512 -16.86 -45.43 -47.66
CA ASP A 512 -15.88 -46.47 -47.24
C ASP A 512 -15.10 -47.39 -48.23
N VAL A 513 -14.11 -48.09 -47.65
CA VAL A 513 -13.20 -49.16 -48.16
C VAL A 513 -12.00 -48.67 -49.03
N VAL A 514 -10.68 -48.84 -48.77
CA VAL A 514 -9.74 -49.52 -47.82
C VAL A 514 -8.71 -50.41 -48.59
N VAL A 515 -7.53 -50.69 -47.98
CA VAL A 515 -6.43 -51.64 -48.36
C VAL A 515 -5.26 -51.13 -49.24
N LYS A 516 -4.10 -50.89 -48.61
CA LYS A 516 -2.77 -51.56 -48.78
C LYS A 516 -1.75 -50.89 -47.82
N GLU A 517 -1.06 -51.60 -46.93
CA GLU A 517 0.07 -52.56 -47.12
C GLU A 517 1.37 -51.89 -47.58
N GLU A 518 2.34 -51.79 -46.67
CA GLU A 518 3.70 -52.38 -46.78
C GLU A 518 4.38 -52.38 -45.39
N GLU A 519 5.47 -53.15 -45.23
CA GLU A 519 6.01 -53.64 -43.95
C GLU A 519 7.41 -53.08 -43.62
N GLU A 520 7.81 -53.07 -42.34
CA GLU A 520 9.11 -53.59 -41.87
C GLU A 520 9.19 -53.61 -40.31
N GLU A 521 9.69 -54.70 -39.72
CA GLU A 521 10.05 -54.81 -38.30
C GLU A 521 11.58 -54.77 -38.12
N VAL A 522 12.07 -54.21 -37.01
CA VAL A 522 13.28 -54.68 -36.28
C VAL A 522 13.13 -54.30 -34.78
N SER A 523 13.75 -55.10 -33.90
CA SER A 523 13.75 -55.02 -32.42
C SER A 523 14.73 -53.93 -31.87
N ASP A 524 14.98 -53.71 -30.56
CA ASP A 524 14.90 -54.61 -29.39
C ASP A 524 14.76 -53.90 -28.01
N LYS A 525 14.81 -54.72 -26.94
CA LYS A 525 14.74 -54.43 -25.49
C LYS A 525 15.96 -53.61 -24.99
N GLY A 526 16.00 -53.01 -23.79
CA GLY A 526 15.08 -52.98 -22.62
C GLY A 526 15.88 -53.01 -21.30
N SER A 527 15.22 -52.81 -20.14
CA SER A 527 15.77 -52.87 -18.76
C SER A 527 16.81 -51.79 -18.36
N ASP A 528 17.05 -51.44 -17.07
CA ASP A 528 16.24 -51.46 -15.83
C ASP A 528 16.94 -50.61 -14.73
N SER A 529 16.41 -50.60 -13.50
CA SER A 529 16.76 -49.87 -12.26
C SER A 529 15.93 -48.58 -12.05
N GLU A 530 15.02 -48.49 -11.07
CA GLU A 530 15.04 -48.76 -9.61
C GLU A 530 15.77 -47.69 -8.79
N GLU A 531 15.00 -46.92 -8.02
CA GLU A 531 15.14 -46.86 -6.57
C GLU A 531 13.80 -46.41 -5.93
N GLU A 532 13.53 -46.84 -4.70
CA GLU A 532 12.28 -46.58 -3.98
C GLU A 532 12.39 -45.37 -3.03
N GLU A 533 11.31 -44.61 -2.87
CA GLU A 533 10.93 -44.13 -1.52
C GLU A 533 9.42 -44.24 -1.32
N THR A 534 9.02 -44.50 -0.07
CA THR A 534 7.65 -44.88 0.29
C THR A 534 6.87 -43.72 0.91
N ASN A 535 5.54 -43.67 0.71
CA ASN A 535 4.56 -43.48 1.79
C ASN A 535 3.08 -43.55 1.34
N ARG A 536 2.41 -44.64 1.73
CA ARG A 536 1.03 -44.75 2.27
C ARG A 536 -0.11 -43.88 1.72
N ASP A 537 -0.98 -44.53 0.95
CA ASP A 537 -2.40 -44.80 1.27
C ASP A 537 -3.17 -43.84 2.20
N SER A 538 -4.23 -43.19 1.69
CA SER A 538 -5.61 -43.70 1.88
C SER A 538 -6.72 -42.77 1.34
N GLN A 539 -7.38 -43.28 0.29
CA GLN A 539 -8.77 -43.08 -0.18
C GLN A 539 -9.70 -42.09 0.56
N SER A 540 -10.41 -41.25 -0.22
CA SER A 540 -11.89 -41.31 -0.29
C SER A 540 -12.42 -40.79 -1.64
N GLU A 541 -13.28 -41.60 -2.28
CA GLU A 541 -14.52 -41.26 -3.02
C GLU A 541 -14.79 -39.77 -3.32
N LYS A 542 -14.96 -39.29 -4.57
CA LYS A 542 -15.79 -39.76 -5.70
C LYS A 542 -17.24 -40.11 -5.34
N ASP A 543 -18.18 -39.24 -5.74
CA ASP A 543 -19.05 -39.61 -6.86
C ASP A 543 -19.59 -38.37 -7.61
N ASP A 544 -19.94 -38.55 -8.89
CA ASP A 544 -20.58 -37.54 -9.75
C ASP A 544 -22.10 -37.72 -9.77
N GLY A 545 -22.88 -36.63 -9.92
CA GLY A 545 -24.35 -36.72 -9.91
C GLY A 545 -25.12 -35.45 -10.28
N SER A 546 -25.23 -35.16 -11.58
CA SER A 546 -26.28 -34.28 -12.15
C SER A 546 -27.69 -34.86 -11.87
N ASP A 547 -28.79 -34.11 -11.82
CA ASP A 547 -29.26 -33.27 -12.94
C ASP A 547 -30.47 -32.35 -12.58
N ARG A 548 -30.70 -31.33 -13.42
CA ARG A 548 -31.99 -30.69 -13.84
C ARG A 548 -32.91 -29.81 -12.96
N ASP A 549 -33.18 -28.65 -13.58
CA ASP A 549 -34.48 -28.02 -13.92
C ASP A 549 -35.42 -27.37 -12.86
N SER A 550 -35.88 -26.15 -13.23
CA SER A 550 -37.09 -25.42 -12.78
C SER A 550 -37.24 -25.11 -11.27
N ASP A 551 -37.65 -23.91 -10.85
CA ASP A 551 -38.79 -23.19 -11.41
C ASP A 551 -38.72 -21.65 -11.39
N ARG A 552 -39.76 -20.97 -11.89
CA ARG A 552 -39.79 -19.52 -12.15
C ARG A 552 -41.18 -18.88 -11.98
N GLU A 553 -41.43 -18.29 -10.82
CA GLU A 553 -42.52 -17.31 -10.59
C GLU A 553 -41.87 -16.01 -10.09
N GLN A 554 -42.04 -14.83 -10.70
CA GLN A 554 -43.24 -14.02 -11.04
C GLN A 554 -43.76 -13.13 -9.91
N ASP A 555 -44.20 -11.94 -10.34
CA ASP A 555 -44.51 -10.77 -9.53
C ASP A 555 -45.71 -10.97 -8.60
N GLU A 556 -45.69 -10.34 -7.42
CA GLU A 556 -46.89 -9.64 -6.98
C GLU A 556 -46.57 -8.33 -6.24
N LYS A 557 -47.59 -7.48 -6.04
CA LYS A 557 -47.46 -6.07 -5.67
C LYS A 557 -47.83 -5.82 -4.21
N GLN A 558 -47.11 -4.92 -3.55
CA GLN A 558 -47.70 -3.84 -2.75
C GLN A 558 -46.74 -2.65 -2.64
#